data_AF-A0A0A0NTA1-F1
#
_entry.id   AF-A0A0A0NTA1-F1
#
_cell.length_a   1.000
_cell.length_b   1.000
_cell.length_c   1.000
_cell.angle_alpha   90.00
_cell.angle_beta   90.00
_cell.angle_gamma   90.00
#
_symmetry.space_group_name_H-M   'P 1'
#
loop_
_entity.id
_entity.type
_entity.pdbx_description
1 polymer ?
#
loop_
_entity_poly.entity_id
_entity_poly.type
_entity_poly.pdbx_seq_one_letter_code
_entity_poly.pdbx_strand_id
1 'polypeptide(L)'
;MITTDSVNGVVRRGRLGRTARFAARWRGRRDGARGVPRVPLPAPPEEERGKTPPPPIEPPAPELLITPYVMEVRTGVRRATEQMRAALIGREHALLSRLRAESVRVVTQYDVREDPRPAALARYGHWMGQWRTSVDRCRSHAQAVVDQANQRLACYWDAVRETHPQLSRLPRRPPGDWLPGRVELDGSWYRPDVWLLADDDSARTATSRALHILERQNTDRVDGRTAR
;
A
#
# COMPACT_ATOMS: atom_id res chain seq x y z
N MET A 1 20.63 -3.70 -19.95
CA MET A 1 20.83 -2.24 -20.05
C MET A 1 19.51 -1.56 -19.67
N ILE A 2 19.36 -1.12 -18.42
CA ILE A 2 18.13 -0.46 -17.94
C ILE A 2 18.27 1.01 -18.33
N THR A 3 17.51 1.46 -19.32
CA THR A 3 17.53 2.84 -19.80
C THR A 3 17.05 3.79 -18.71
N THR A 4 17.89 4.75 -18.34
CA THR A 4 17.66 5.83 -17.36
C THR A 4 16.40 6.66 -17.61
N ASP A 5 15.82 6.60 -18.81
CA ASP A 5 14.54 7.24 -19.13
C ASP A 5 13.31 6.63 -18.43
N SER A 6 13.31 5.33 -18.14
CA SER A 6 12.18 4.72 -17.42
C SER A 6 12.13 5.17 -15.95
N VAL A 7 13.31 5.37 -15.35
CA VAL A 7 13.47 5.85 -13.97
C VAL A 7 13.07 7.32 -13.85
N ASN A 8 13.48 8.18 -14.79
CA ASN A 8 13.08 9.60 -14.78
C ASN A 8 11.58 9.80 -15.07
N GLY A 9 10.96 8.95 -15.91
CA GLY A 9 9.51 8.96 -16.13
C GLY A 9 8.70 8.58 -14.90
N VAL A 10 9.19 7.64 -14.08
CA VAL A 10 8.58 7.23 -12.81
C VAL A 10 8.76 8.32 -11.73
N VAL A 11 9.94 8.95 -11.67
CA VAL A 11 10.22 10.07 -10.74
C VAL A 11 9.35 11.29 -11.03
N ARG A 12 9.04 11.57 -12.31
CA ARG A 12 8.09 12.64 -12.70
C ARG A 12 6.63 12.30 -12.33
N ARG A 13 6.23 11.02 -12.32
CA ARG A 13 4.89 10.59 -11.91
C ARG A 13 4.69 10.52 -10.39
N GLY A 14 5.76 10.42 -9.60
CA GLY A 14 5.68 10.35 -8.14
C GLY A 14 5.63 11.70 -7.41
N ARG A 15 5.76 12.84 -8.11
CA ARG A 15 5.74 14.17 -7.47
C ARG A 15 4.33 14.73 -7.40
N LEU A 16 3.91 15.12 -6.19
CA LEU A 16 2.70 15.90 -5.98
C LEU A 16 2.75 17.20 -6.82
N GLY A 17 1.68 17.48 -7.57
CA GLY A 17 1.57 18.68 -8.39
C GLY A 17 1.65 19.97 -7.56
N ARG A 18 2.12 21.07 -8.17
CA ARG A 18 2.26 22.38 -7.50
C ARG A 18 0.93 22.87 -6.91
N THR A 19 -0.16 22.69 -7.63
CA THR A 19 -1.53 23.05 -7.20
C THR A 19 -1.97 22.27 -5.98
N ALA A 20 -1.76 20.94 -5.98
CA ALA A 20 -2.10 20.08 -4.85
C ALA A 20 -1.28 20.40 -3.59
N ARG A 21 0.01 20.74 -3.75
CA ARG A 21 0.84 21.25 -2.65
C ARG A 21 0.30 22.56 -2.08
N PHE A 22 -0.04 23.50 -2.96
CA PHE A 22 -0.59 24.80 -2.55
C PHE A 22 -1.92 24.63 -1.80
N ALA A 23 -2.84 23.83 -2.33
CA ALA A 23 -4.12 23.54 -1.70
C ALA A 23 -3.94 22.87 -0.32
N ALA A 24 -3.01 21.91 -0.21
CA ALA A 24 -2.70 21.25 1.06
C ALA A 24 -2.16 22.23 2.11
N ARG A 25 -1.23 23.10 1.71
CA ARG A 25 -0.69 24.14 2.60
C ARG A 25 -1.77 25.13 3.03
N TRP A 26 -2.60 25.59 2.10
CA TRP A 26 -3.68 26.52 2.42
C TRP A 26 -4.68 25.91 3.42
N ARG A 27 -5.07 24.64 3.21
CA ARG A 27 -5.89 23.89 4.18
C ARG A 27 -5.19 23.78 5.53
N GLY A 28 -3.91 23.41 5.55
CA GLY A 28 -3.13 23.28 6.78
C GLY A 28 -3.04 24.57 7.59
N ARG A 29 -2.78 25.71 6.93
CA ARG A 29 -2.77 27.03 7.60
C ARG A 29 -4.14 27.39 8.18
N ARG A 30 -5.21 27.11 7.44
CA ARG A 30 -6.58 27.39 7.88
C ARG A 30 -6.96 26.55 9.09
N ASP A 31 -6.64 25.26 9.07
CA ASP A 31 -6.95 24.34 10.16
C ASP A 31 -6.08 24.64 11.38
N GLY A 32 -4.79 24.90 11.19
CA GLY A 32 -3.87 25.30 12.26
C GLY A 32 -4.30 26.60 12.95
N ALA A 33 -4.67 27.64 12.18
CA ALA A 33 -5.19 28.90 12.71
C ALA A 33 -6.53 28.73 13.47
N ARG A 34 -7.29 27.67 13.18
CA ARG A 34 -8.54 27.32 13.89
C ARG A 34 -8.32 26.43 15.12
N GLY A 35 -7.08 26.09 15.44
CA GLY A 35 -6.76 25.18 16.54
C GLY A 35 -7.13 23.72 16.25
N VAL A 36 -7.08 23.31 14.97
CA VAL A 36 -7.27 21.92 14.53
C VAL A 36 -5.90 21.34 14.13
N PRO A 37 -5.57 20.10 14.52
CA PRO A 37 -6.30 19.22 15.44
C PRO A 37 -6.33 19.75 16.87
N ARG A 38 -7.39 19.41 17.61
CA ARG A 38 -7.40 19.64 19.06
C ARG A 38 -6.42 18.66 19.68
N VAL A 39 -5.31 19.15 20.21
CA VAL A 39 -4.32 18.31 20.89
C VAL A 39 -4.67 18.30 22.39
N PRO A 40 -5.08 17.16 22.97
CA PRO A 40 -5.16 17.02 24.41
C PRO A 40 -3.72 16.94 24.93
N LEU A 41 -3.18 18.08 25.37
CA LEU A 41 -1.86 18.12 25.99
C LEU A 41 -1.99 18.03 27.51
N PRO A 42 -1.16 17.23 28.19
CA PRO A 42 -0.99 17.35 29.63
C PRO A 42 -0.48 18.77 29.96
N ALA A 43 -0.96 19.34 31.05
CA ALA A 43 -0.47 20.65 31.50
C ALA A 43 1.04 20.57 31.73
N PRO A 44 1.81 21.62 31.36
CA PRO A 44 3.23 21.63 31.64
C PRO A 44 3.46 21.49 33.16
N PRO A 45 4.48 20.74 33.60
CA PRO A 45 4.87 20.67 35.01
C PRO A 45 5.01 22.07 35.59
N GLU A 46 4.65 22.26 36.87
CA GLU A 46 4.70 23.58 37.50
C GLU A 46 6.10 24.22 37.43
N GLU A 47 7.16 23.40 37.40
CA GLU A 47 8.56 23.79 37.24
C GLU A 47 8.91 24.41 35.87
N GLU A 48 8.06 24.23 34.86
CA GLU A 48 8.24 24.79 33.52
C GLU A 48 7.28 25.96 33.25
N ARG A 49 6.34 26.23 34.16
CA ARG A 49 5.47 27.42 34.08
C ARG A 49 6.31 28.68 34.29
N GLY A 50 6.51 29.44 33.21
CA GLY A 50 7.19 30.74 33.24
C GLY A 50 8.53 30.79 32.50
N LYS A 51 9.06 29.65 32.04
CA LYS A 51 10.26 29.65 31.18
C LYS A 51 9.93 30.27 29.81
N THR A 52 10.72 31.27 29.42
CA THR A 52 10.58 31.98 28.14
C THR A 52 11.87 31.80 27.33
N PRO A 53 11.83 31.23 26.11
CA PRO A 53 10.67 30.64 25.45
C PRO A 53 10.23 29.32 26.13
N PRO A 54 8.94 28.92 25.98
CA PRO A 54 8.45 27.66 26.52
C PRO A 54 9.20 26.47 25.92
N PRO A 55 9.37 25.37 26.69
CA PRO A 55 10.12 24.21 26.23
C PRO A 55 9.45 23.53 25.02
N PRO A 56 10.25 22.87 24.14
CA PRO A 56 9.73 22.03 23.08
C PRO A 56 8.83 20.93 23.67
N ILE A 57 7.72 20.64 23.01
CA ILE A 57 6.85 19.52 23.40
C ILE A 57 7.25 18.27 22.60
N GLU A 58 7.05 17.10 23.20
CA GLU A 58 7.12 15.84 22.46
C GLU A 58 6.04 15.79 21.38
N PRO A 59 6.35 15.21 20.19
CA PRO A 59 5.35 15.01 19.16
C PRO A 59 4.23 14.08 19.67
N PRO A 60 2.96 14.52 19.65
CA PRO A 60 1.85 13.65 20.05
C PRO A 60 1.78 12.44 19.10
N ALA A 61 1.20 11.37 19.61
CA ALA A 61 1.00 10.14 18.84
C ALA A 61 0.28 10.46 17.51
N PRO A 62 0.83 10.04 16.35
CA PRO A 62 0.27 10.35 15.03
C PRO A 62 -1.21 9.96 14.87
N GLU A 63 -1.63 8.92 15.59
CA GLU A 63 -3.00 8.38 15.60
C GLU A 63 -4.02 9.32 16.26
N LEU A 64 -3.58 10.21 17.16
CA LEU A 64 -4.44 11.19 17.83
C LEU A 64 -4.67 12.44 16.98
N LEU A 65 -3.92 12.61 15.89
CA LEU A 65 -3.96 13.80 15.04
C LEU A 65 -4.67 13.52 13.72
N ILE A 66 -5.88 12.96 13.80
CA ILE A 66 -6.69 12.68 12.61
C ILE A 66 -7.68 13.84 12.40
N THR A 67 -7.37 14.71 11.43
CA THR A 67 -8.26 15.82 11.04
C THR A 67 -9.24 15.39 9.95
N PRO A 68 -10.32 16.15 9.71
CA PRO A 68 -11.21 15.88 8.58
C PRO A 68 -10.47 15.84 7.23
N TYR A 69 -9.47 16.70 7.04
CA TYR A 69 -8.63 16.69 5.85
C TYR A 69 -7.79 15.42 5.73
N VAL A 70 -7.20 14.94 6.83
CA VAL A 70 -6.48 13.66 6.86
C VAL A 70 -7.40 12.50 6.46
N MET A 71 -8.63 12.47 6.99
CA MET A 71 -9.63 11.45 6.64
C MET A 71 -10.04 11.53 5.17
N GLU A 72 -10.21 12.72 4.61
CA GLU A 72 -10.49 12.93 3.19
C GLU A 72 -9.37 12.33 2.32
N VAL A 73 -8.10 12.59 2.66
CA VAL A 73 -6.96 12.03 1.92
C VAL A 73 -6.93 10.50 2.04
N ARG A 74 -7.12 9.94 3.24
CA ARG A 74 -7.12 8.48 3.46
C ARG A 74 -8.22 7.77 2.68
N THR A 75 -9.44 8.28 2.77
CA THR A 75 -10.60 7.70 2.07
C THR A 75 -10.45 7.84 0.55
N GLY A 76 -9.90 8.96 0.07
CA GLY A 76 -9.58 9.15 -1.35
C GLY A 76 -8.58 8.13 -1.88
N VAL A 77 -7.47 7.89 -1.17
CA VAL A 77 -6.47 6.88 -1.56
C VAL A 77 -7.04 5.47 -1.52
N ARG A 78 -7.78 5.13 -0.46
CA ARG A 78 -8.45 3.84 -0.34
C ARG A 78 -9.36 3.58 -1.55
N ARG A 79 -10.25 4.52 -1.86
CA ARG A 79 -11.14 4.43 -3.02
C ARG A 79 -10.38 4.31 -4.34
N ALA A 80 -9.34 5.12 -4.54
CA ALA A 80 -8.54 5.10 -5.76
C ALA A 80 -7.85 3.73 -5.96
N THR A 81 -7.23 3.20 -4.91
CA THR A 81 -6.56 1.89 -4.97
C THR A 81 -7.57 0.75 -5.15
N GLU A 82 -8.72 0.76 -4.47
CA GLU A 82 -9.81 -0.20 -4.71
C GLU A 82 -10.31 -0.16 -6.16
N GLN A 83 -10.48 1.03 -6.74
CA GLN A 83 -10.85 1.19 -8.15
C GLN A 83 -9.78 0.64 -9.10
N MET A 84 -8.50 0.84 -8.79
CA MET A 84 -7.41 0.26 -9.58
C MET A 84 -7.42 -1.27 -9.53
N ARG A 85 -7.70 -1.85 -8.35
CA ARG A 85 -7.87 -3.30 -8.19
C ARG A 85 -9.05 -3.81 -9.02
N ALA A 86 -10.20 -3.17 -8.92
CA ALA A 86 -11.39 -3.53 -9.69
C ALA A 86 -11.15 -3.45 -11.20
N ALA A 87 -10.50 -2.38 -11.67
CA ALA A 87 -10.15 -2.20 -13.08
C ALA A 87 -9.15 -3.25 -13.58
N LEU A 88 -8.17 -3.63 -12.74
CA LEU A 88 -7.24 -4.71 -13.03
C LEU A 88 -7.96 -6.05 -13.17
N ILE A 89 -8.81 -6.40 -12.21
CA ILE A 89 -9.60 -7.65 -12.25
C ILE A 89 -10.49 -7.69 -13.49
N GLY A 90 -11.16 -6.58 -13.82
CA GLY A 90 -11.99 -6.47 -15.02
C GLY A 90 -11.18 -6.65 -16.30
N ARG A 91 -10.02 -5.99 -16.42
CA ARG A 91 -9.14 -6.09 -17.59
C ARG A 91 -8.57 -7.50 -17.76
N GLU A 92 -8.15 -8.15 -16.67
CA GLU A 92 -7.52 -9.47 -16.69
C GLU A 92 -8.52 -10.61 -16.57
N HIS A 93 -9.82 -10.35 -16.69
CA HIS A 93 -10.88 -11.34 -16.49
C HIS A 93 -10.67 -12.61 -17.34
N ALA A 94 -10.25 -12.46 -18.60
CA ALA A 94 -9.96 -13.60 -19.48
C ALA A 94 -8.76 -14.45 -18.98
N LEU A 95 -7.72 -13.82 -18.44
CA LEU A 95 -6.57 -14.51 -17.84
C LEU A 95 -7.01 -15.25 -16.57
N LEU A 96 -7.81 -14.60 -15.72
CA LEU A 96 -8.37 -15.20 -14.51
C LEU A 96 -9.23 -16.44 -14.83
N SER A 97 -10.05 -16.39 -15.87
CA SER A 97 -10.86 -17.52 -16.33
C SER A 97 -9.99 -18.68 -16.83
N ARG A 98 -8.91 -18.39 -17.58
CA ARG A 98 -7.93 -19.42 -18.00
C ARG A 98 -7.22 -20.05 -16.81
N LEU A 99 -6.76 -19.23 -15.85
CA LEU A 99 -6.15 -19.70 -14.61
C LEU A 99 -7.06 -20.69 -13.88
N ARG A 100 -8.32 -20.31 -13.64
CA ARG A 100 -9.30 -21.17 -12.96
C ARG A 100 -9.54 -22.49 -13.71
N ALA A 101 -9.65 -22.44 -15.04
CA ALA A 101 -9.83 -23.65 -15.84
C ALA A 101 -8.61 -24.60 -15.77
N GLU A 102 -7.39 -24.07 -15.87
CA GLU A 102 -6.18 -24.90 -15.78
C GLU A 102 -5.91 -25.37 -14.35
N SER A 103 -6.33 -24.62 -13.32
CA SER A 103 -6.31 -25.09 -11.94
C SER A 103 -7.10 -26.39 -11.77
N VAL A 104 -8.33 -26.45 -12.30
CA VAL A 104 -9.14 -27.69 -12.30
C VAL A 104 -8.41 -28.82 -13.02
N ARG A 105 -7.80 -28.52 -14.17
CA ARG A 105 -7.03 -29.51 -14.94
C ARG A 105 -5.84 -30.05 -14.16
N VAL A 106 -5.04 -29.17 -13.54
CA VAL A 106 -3.86 -29.55 -12.74
C VAL A 106 -4.28 -30.43 -11.58
N VAL A 107 -5.26 -30.01 -10.78
CA VAL A 107 -5.77 -30.79 -9.65
C VAL A 107 -6.29 -32.16 -10.10
N THR A 108 -7.04 -32.21 -11.22
CA THR A 108 -7.53 -33.48 -11.76
C THR A 108 -6.37 -34.43 -12.14
N GLN A 109 -5.31 -33.93 -12.75
CA GLN A 109 -4.19 -34.79 -13.15
C GLN A 109 -3.33 -35.25 -11.96
N TYR A 110 -3.05 -34.34 -11.03
CA TYR A 110 -2.10 -34.59 -9.93
C TYR A 110 -2.75 -35.26 -8.72
N ASP A 111 -3.95 -34.85 -8.33
CA ASP A 111 -4.60 -35.36 -7.11
C ASP A 111 -5.65 -36.45 -7.40
N VAL A 112 -6.36 -36.38 -8.53
CA VAL A 112 -7.46 -37.33 -8.81
C VAL A 112 -6.99 -38.52 -9.63
N ARG A 113 -6.22 -38.28 -10.69
CA ARG A 113 -5.74 -39.32 -11.60
C ARG A 113 -4.38 -39.88 -11.21
N GLU A 114 -3.65 -39.18 -10.34
CA GLU A 114 -2.27 -39.49 -9.97
C GLU A 114 -1.37 -39.73 -11.20
N ASP A 115 -1.65 -39.00 -12.30
CA ASP A 115 -0.92 -39.00 -13.58
C ASP A 115 -0.31 -37.60 -13.80
N PRO A 116 0.86 -37.31 -13.18
CA PRO A 116 1.45 -35.98 -13.23
C PRO A 116 1.66 -35.53 -14.68
N ARG A 117 1.17 -34.34 -15.01
CA ARG A 117 1.37 -33.73 -16.33
C ARG A 117 2.20 -32.46 -16.22
N PRO A 118 3.53 -32.55 -16.32
CA PRO A 118 4.44 -31.41 -16.18
C PRO A 118 4.09 -30.25 -17.12
N ALA A 119 3.62 -30.54 -18.34
CA ALA A 119 3.22 -29.51 -19.29
C ALA A 119 1.98 -28.71 -18.84
N ALA A 120 1.03 -29.33 -18.13
CA ALA A 120 -0.13 -28.62 -17.58
C ALA A 120 0.27 -27.72 -16.42
N LEU A 121 1.12 -28.23 -15.52
CA LEU A 121 1.66 -27.44 -14.41
C LEU A 121 2.53 -26.27 -14.90
N ALA A 122 3.32 -26.48 -15.95
CA ALA A 122 4.13 -25.43 -16.57
C ALA A 122 3.27 -24.32 -17.20
N ARG A 123 2.17 -24.67 -17.89
CA ARG A 123 1.22 -23.67 -18.42
C ARG A 123 0.53 -22.90 -17.31
N TYR A 124 0.10 -23.59 -16.25
CA TYR A 124 -0.49 -22.94 -15.08
C TYR A 124 0.50 -21.95 -14.44
N GLY A 125 1.75 -22.38 -14.24
CA GLY A 125 2.83 -21.52 -13.73
C GLY A 125 3.12 -20.31 -14.63
N HIS A 126 3.05 -20.49 -15.95
CA HIS A 126 3.19 -19.39 -16.91
C HIS A 126 2.09 -18.34 -16.74
N TRP A 127 0.82 -18.76 -16.65
CA TRP A 127 -0.29 -17.83 -16.42
C TRP A 127 -0.26 -17.17 -15.05
N MET A 128 0.20 -17.89 -14.00
CA MET A 128 0.44 -17.29 -12.68
C MET A 128 1.52 -16.21 -12.73
N GLY A 129 2.59 -16.44 -13.48
CA GLY A 129 3.63 -15.43 -13.73
C GLY A 129 3.09 -14.19 -14.44
N GLN A 130 2.24 -14.37 -15.45
CA GLN A 130 1.56 -13.26 -16.14
C GLN A 130 0.66 -12.46 -15.18
N TRP A 131 -0.14 -13.15 -14.36
CA TRP A 131 -0.99 -12.50 -13.35
C TRP A 131 -0.18 -11.66 -12.37
N ARG A 132 0.86 -12.24 -11.76
CA ARG A 132 1.73 -11.55 -10.80
C ARG A 132 2.40 -10.32 -11.43
N THR A 133 2.85 -10.43 -12.69
CA THR A 133 3.43 -9.30 -13.44
C THR A 133 2.41 -8.17 -13.65
N SER A 134 1.17 -8.51 -14.00
CA SER A 134 0.07 -7.54 -14.15
C SER A 134 -0.28 -6.85 -12.82
N VAL A 135 -0.29 -7.60 -11.72
CA VAL A 135 -0.50 -7.04 -10.37
C VAL A 135 0.67 -6.15 -9.97
N ASP A 136 1.92 -6.56 -10.19
CA ASP A 136 3.11 -5.78 -9.83
C ASP A 136 3.12 -4.41 -10.50
N ARG A 137 2.81 -4.35 -11.79
CA ARG A 137 2.66 -3.07 -12.50
C ARG A 137 1.58 -2.20 -11.88
N CYS A 138 0.43 -2.79 -11.53
CA CYS A 138 -0.67 -2.05 -10.91
C CYS A 138 -0.32 -1.60 -9.49
N ARG A 139 0.39 -2.43 -8.71
CA ARG A 139 0.92 -2.14 -7.38
C ARG A 139 1.86 -0.95 -7.42
N SER A 140 2.79 -0.87 -8.38
CA SER A 140 3.66 0.30 -8.52
C SER A 140 2.87 1.59 -8.74
N HIS A 141 1.79 1.53 -9.50
CA HIS A 141 0.89 2.67 -9.67
C HIS A 141 0.14 3.01 -8.37
N ALA A 142 -0.35 2.00 -7.64
CA ALA A 142 -1.05 2.18 -6.38
C ALA A 142 -0.12 2.78 -5.31
N GLN A 143 1.12 2.31 -5.25
CA GLN A 143 2.17 2.87 -4.39
C GLN A 143 2.43 4.34 -4.70
N ALA A 144 2.49 4.71 -5.99
CA ALA A 144 2.67 6.11 -6.37
C ALA A 144 1.51 7.01 -5.87
N VAL A 145 0.27 6.50 -5.85
CA VAL A 145 -0.89 7.22 -5.27
C VAL A 145 -0.71 7.41 -3.76
N VAL A 146 -0.28 6.36 -3.05
CA VAL A 146 0.03 6.41 -1.61
C VAL A 146 1.14 7.44 -1.32
N ASP A 147 2.21 7.42 -2.11
CA ASP A 147 3.35 8.33 -1.93
C ASP A 147 2.94 9.79 -2.18
N GLN A 148 2.13 10.05 -3.21
CA GLN A 148 1.59 11.39 -3.47
C GLN A 148 0.70 11.88 -2.31
N ALA A 149 -0.11 11.00 -1.73
CA ALA A 149 -0.93 11.33 -0.58
C ALA A 149 -0.09 11.63 0.65
N ASN A 150 0.96 10.86 0.91
CA ASN A 150 1.90 11.11 2.01
C ASN A 150 2.64 12.45 1.82
N GLN A 151 3.02 12.82 0.60
CA GLN A 151 3.55 14.16 0.29
C GLN A 151 2.52 15.26 0.56
N ARG A 152 1.23 15.01 0.27
CA ARG A 152 0.12 15.95 0.49
C ARG A 152 -0.12 16.16 1.97
N LEU A 153 -0.07 15.10 2.76
CA LEU A 153 -0.16 15.14 4.22
C LEU A 153 1.05 15.86 4.83
N ALA A 154 2.27 15.62 4.33
CA ALA A 154 3.46 16.33 4.79
C ALA A 154 3.33 17.84 4.58
N CYS A 155 2.94 18.28 3.37
CA CYS A 155 2.71 19.69 3.06
C CYS A 155 1.62 20.33 3.93
N TYR A 156 0.57 19.56 4.24
CA TYR A 156 -0.51 19.99 5.14
C TYR A 156 0.01 20.16 6.57
N TRP A 157 0.72 19.17 7.12
CA TRP A 157 1.22 19.21 8.49
C TRP A 157 2.30 20.28 8.70
N ASP A 158 3.18 20.49 7.72
CA ASP A 158 4.14 21.61 7.77
C ASP A 158 3.39 22.95 7.94
N ALA A 159 2.32 23.16 7.17
CA ALA A 159 1.51 24.37 7.24
C ALA A 159 0.65 24.49 8.51
N VAL A 160 0.16 23.37 9.05
CA VAL A 160 -0.51 23.35 10.36
C VAL A 160 0.49 23.78 11.44
N ARG A 161 1.71 23.24 11.43
CA ARG A 161 2.75 23.58 12.42
C ARG A 161 3.15 25.05 12.38
N GLU A 162 3.16 25.67 11.21
CA GLU A 162 3.42 27.11 11.05
C GLU A 162 2.40 27.99 11.78
N THR A 163 1.16 27.53 11.93
CA THR A 163 0.02 28.38 12.34
C THR A 163 -0.64 27.94 13.64
N HIS A 164 -0.48 26.68 14.05
CA HIS A 164 -1.11 26.12 15.23
C HIS A 164 -0.30 26.45 16.50
N PRO A 165 -0.87 27.15 17.50
CA PRO A 165 -0.13 27.66 18.66
C PRO A 165 0.67 26.63 19.48
N GLN A 166 0.18 25.39 19.50
CA GLN A 166 0.83 24.29 20.23
C GLN A 166 1.81 23.51 19.36
N LEU A 167 1.47 23.24 18.09
CA LEU A 167 2.30 22.40 17.22
C LEU A 167 3.49 23.16 16.63
N SER A 168 3.46 24.51 16.69
CA SER A 168 4.61 25.37 16.39
C SER A 168 5.77 25.16 17.36
N ARG A 169 5.52 24.60 18.55
CA ARG A 169 6.54 24.26 19.55
C ARG A 169 7.26 22.94 19.26
N LEU A 170 6.78 22.16 18.30
CA LEU A 170 7.44 20.92 17.91
C LEU A 170 8.81 21.19 17.28
N PRO A 171 9.81 20.33 17.51
CA PRO A 171 11.12 20.43 16.87
C PRO A 171 11.00 20.60 15.35
N ARG A 172 11.75 21.53 14.73
CA ARG A 172 11.66 21.85 13.29
C ARG A 172 11.68 20.60 12.40
N ARG A 173 12.48 19.61 12.77
CA ARG A 173 12.49 18.28 12.19
C ARG A 173 11.86 17.29 13.18
N PRO A 174 10.61 16.87 12.98
CA PRO A 174 10.03 15.75 13.72
C PRO A 174 10.91 14.49 13.52
N PRO A 175 10.84 13.49 14.41
CA PRO A 175 11.47 12.19 14.18
C PRO A 175 11.12 11.65 12.78
N GLY A 176 12.04 10.91 12.15
CA GLY A 176 12.03 10.60 10.72
C GLY A 176 10.75 9.99 10.12
N ASP A 177 9.84 9.49 10.97
CA ASP A 177 8.60 8.83 10.59
C ASP A 177 7.33 9.55 11.07
N TRP A 178 7.43 10.74 11.69
CA TRP A 178 6.26 11.44 12.19
C TRP A 178 5.47 12.07 11.04
N LEU A 179 4.48 11.32 10.54
CA LEU A 179 3.50 11.77 9.57
C LEU A 179 2.11 11.36 10.03
N PRO A 180 1.38 12.24 10.73
CA PRO A 180 0.05 11.89 11.18
C PRO A 180 -0.91 11.60 10.03
N GLY A 181 -1.61 10.47 10.17
CA GLY A 181 -2.47 9.93 9.13
C GLY A 181 -1.74 9.34 7.93
N ARG A 182 -0.46 8.94 8.09
CA ARG A 182 0.30 8.20 7.07
C ARG A 182 -0.57 7.15 6.41
N VAL A 183 -0.54 7.14 5.08
CA VAL A 183 -1.23 6.16 4.27
C VAL A 183 -0.25 5.06 3.90
N GLU A 184 -0.71 3.83 4.02
CA GLU A 184 0.00 2.63 3.59
C GLU A 184 -0.84 1.91 2.55
N LEU A 185 -0.15 1.23 1.64
CA LEU A 185 -0.82 0.38 0.69
C LEU A 185 -1.33 -0.88 1.40
N ASP A 186 -2.57 -1.25 1.15
CA ASP A 186 -3.18 -2.45 1.71
C ASP A 186 -2.31 -3.70 1.47
N GLY A 187 -2.15 -4.54 2.50
CA GLY A 187 -1.20 -5.66 2.49
C GLY A 187 -1.45 -6.68 1.38
N SER A 188 -2.71 -6.80 0.92
CA SER A 188 -3.06 -7.74 -0.16
C SER A 188 -2.41 -7.37 -1.50
N TRP A 189 -1.97 -6.12 -1.71
CA TRP A 189 -1.22 -5.73 -2.90
C TRP A 189 0.13 -6.45 -3.02
N TYR A 190 0.71 -6.88 -1.91
CA TYR A 190 1.96 -7.65 -1.87
C TYR A 190 1.72 -9.16 -1.98
N ARG A 191 0.46 -9.59 -1.95
CA ARG A 191 0.04 -10.99 -2.00
C ARG A 191 -0.96 -11.17 -3.15
N PRO A 192 -0.51 -11.06 -4.41
CA PRO A 192 -1.38 -11.07 -5.60
C PRO A 192 -2.24 -12.32 -5.71
N ASP A 193 -1.76 -13.43 -5.16
CA ASP A 193 -2.47 -14.71 -5.22
C ASP A 193 -3.71 -14.71 -4.32
N VAL A 194 -3.74 -13.91 -3.24
CA VAL A 194 -4.90 -13.80 -2.34
C VAL A 194 -6.13 -13.29 -3.09
N TRP A 195 -5.96 -12.50 -4.15
CA TRP A 195 -7.10 -12.03 -4.95
C TRP A 195 -7.71 -13.11 -5.85
N LEU A 196 -7.00 -14.23 -6.05
CA LEU A 196 -7.48 -15.39 -6.80
C LEU A 196 -8.25 -16.36 -5.91
N LEU A 197 -7.97 -16.32 -4.62
CA LEU A 197 -8.60 -17.13 -3.59
C LEU A 197 -9.85 -16.37 -3.16
N ALA A 198 -11.03 -16.85 -3.57
CA ALA A 198 -12.28 -16.35 -3.00
C ALA A 198 -12.24 -16.51 -1.46
N ASP A 199 -12.98 -15.69 -0.72
CA ASP A 199 -12.98 -15.59 0.75
C ASP A 199 -13.36 -16.88 1.53
N ASP A 200 -13.46 -18.05 0.89
CA ASP A 200 -13.82 -19.30 1.57
C ASP A 200 -12.73 -20.37 1.47
N ASP A 201 -12.26 -20.77 2.66
CA ASP A 201 -11.60 -22.01 3.02
C ASP A 201 -10.51 -22.45 2.01
N SER A 202 -9.35 -21.79 2.11
CA SER A 202 -8.14 -21.94 1.27
C SER A 202 -7.70 -23.38 0.94
N ALA A 203 -8.25 -24.41 1.59
CA ALA A 203 -8.00 -25.81 1.30
C ALA A 203 -8.91 -26.43 0.21
N ARG A 204 -10.02 -25.79 -0.22
CA ARG A 204 -11.05 -26.48 -1.04
C ARG A 204 -11.16 -26.03 -2.50
N THR A 205 -10.56 -24.91 -2.90
CA THR A 205 -10.67 -24.47 -4.30
C THR A 205 -9.62 -25.14 -5.18
N ALA A 206 -9.98 -25.43 -6.44
CA ALA A 206 -9.00 -25.93 -7.40
C ALA A 206 -7.80 -24.98 -7.58
N THR A 207 -8.04 -23.66 -7.47
CA THR A 207 -7.01 -22.63 -7.58
C THR A 207 -5.97 -22.71 -6.46
N SER A 208 -6.42 -22.76 -5.20
CA SER A 208 -5.50 -22.87 -4.06
C SER A 208 -4.73 -24.18 -4.09
N ARG A 209 -5.39 -25.29 -4.46
CA ARG A 209 -4.75 -26.60 -4.56
C ARG A 209 -3.73 -26.65 -5.69
N ALA A 210 -4.05 -26.12 -6.87
CA ALA A 210 -3.11 -26.03 -7.99
C ALA A 210 -1.90 -25.13 -7.66
N LEU A 211 -2.11 -24.04 -6.90
CA LEU A 211 -1.03 -23.19 -6.41
C LEU A 211 -0.10 -23.96 -5.47
N HIS A 212 -0.66 -24.73 -4.53
CA HIS A 212 0.13 -25.56 -3.62
C HIS A 212 0.95 -26.63 -4.37
N ILE A 213 0.39 -27.28 -5.39
CA ILE A 213 1.13 -28.24 -6.24
C ILE A 213 2.29 -27.53 -6.96
N LEU A 214 2.05 -26.33 -7.50
CA LEU A 214 3.08 -25.53 -8.17
C LEU A 214 4.21 -25.11 -7.21
N GLU A 215 3.87 -24.66 -6.00
CA GLU A 215 4.83 -24.26 -4.97
C GLU A 215 5.68 -25.43 -4.50
N ARG A 216 5.06 -26.57 -4.20
CA ARG A 216 5.78 -27.80 -3.81
C ARG A 216 6.77 -28.23 -4.89
N GLN A 217 6.36 -28.23 -6.16
CA GLN A 217 7.24 -28.62 -7.25
C GLN A 217 8.42 -27.66 -7.44
N ASN A 218 8.22 -26.36 -7.18
CA ASN A 218 9.30 -25.38 -7.21
C ASN A 218 10.29 -25.61 -6.06
N THR A 219 9.81 -25.90 -4.85
CA THR A 219 10.67 -26.23 -3.69
C THR A 219 11.47 -27.49 -3.92
N ASP A 220 10.83 -28.56 -4.40
CA ASP A 220 11.50 -29.85 -4.69
C ASP A 220 12.59 -29.69 -5.78
N ARG A 221 12.37 -28.79 -6.75
CA ARG A 221 13.36 -28.45 -7.79
C ARG A 221 14.53 -27.65 -7.23
N VAL A 222 14.29 -26.71 -6.30
CA VAL A 222 15.34 -25.90 -5.66
C VAL A 222 16.20 -26.75 -4.72
N ASP A 223 15.58 -27.69 -4.01
CA ASP A 223 16.26 -28.60 -3.07
C ASP A 223 16.97 -29.78 -3.76
N GLY A 224 17.01 -29.82 -5.10
CA GLY A 224 17.67 -30.87 -5.88
C GLY A 224 16.99 -32.24 -5.78
N ARG A 225 15.78 -32.32 -5.19
CA ARG A 225 14.98 -33.55 -5.09
C ARG A 225 14.11 -33.73 -6.31
N THR A 226 14.71 -33.88 -7.48
CA THR A 226 13.98 -34.52 -8.59
C THR A 226 13.99 -36.02 -8.34
N ALA A 227 12.86 -36.54 -7.87
CA ALA A 227 12.61 -37.97 -7.73
C ALA A 227 13.01 -38.70 -9.03
N ARG A 228 13.85 -39.73 -8.87
CA ARG A 228 14.04 -40.80 -9.84
C ARG A 228 12.80 -41.66 -9.90
#